data_AF-A0A4Y2MGG9-F1
#
_entry.id   AF-A0A4Y2MGG9-F1
#
_cell.length_a   1.000
_cell.length_b   1.000
_cell.length_c   1.000
_cell.angle_alpha   90.00
_cell.angle_beta   90.00
_cell.angle_gamma   90.00
#
_symmetry.space_group_name_H-M   'P 1'
#
loop_
_entity.id
_entity.type
_entity.pdbx_description
1 polymer ?
#
loop_
_entity_poly.entity_id
_entity_poly.type
_entity_poly.pdbx_seq_one_letter_code
_entity_poly.pdbx_strand_id
1 'polypeptide(L)'
;MLINTSWLTKILASNLRLRWCTTRDTTTITFFLHLLLSVSTSSLHQHEANYTSSLLVRLDAGTFGTMGVGLGSAIAAALWCEDHAPEKRVICIQGDSAFGFGGMEMGTVTRYCLPIIVIVFNNGGIYFGLEEDSFKSLQEGDAHPALSIPPNSLSLAAKYDKICEMFGGRGFNVKTVEELRAAVKECLKVREPCVINITIAPFSQKKPQDHPWLTRSHL
;
A
#
# COMPACT_ATOMS: atom_id res chain seq x y z
N MET A 1 6.22 -19.59 -1.07
CA MET A 1 5.32 -19.36 0.09
C MET A 1 4.88 -17.91 0.01
N LEU A 2 3.65 -17.65 -0.45
CA LEU A 2 3.14 -16.28 -0.65
C LEU A 2 2.91 -15.60 0.71
N ILE A 3 3.11 -14.28 0.75
CA ILE A 3 3.03 -13.51 2.00
C ILE A 3 1.60 -13.56 2.55
N ASN A 4 1.44 -14.13 3.75
CA ASN A 4 0.19 -14.06 4.51
C ASN A 4 0.10 -12.70 5.21
N THR A 5 -1.08 -12.06 5.16
CA THR A 5 -1.37 -10.72 5.70
C THR A 5 -0.95 -10.52 7.17
N SER A 6 -0.83 -11.60 7.95
CA SER A 6 -0.45 -11.58 9.37
C SER A 6 1.04 -11.29 9.67
N TRP A 7 1.93 -11.49 8.71
CA TRP A 7 3.36 -11.16 8.88
C TRP A 7 3.65 -9.70 8.51
N LEU A 8 2.86 -9.17 7.58
CA LEU A 8 3.00 -7.84 7.01
C LEU A 8 2.86 -6.71 8.04
N THR A 9 1.90 -6.86 8.94
CA THR A 9 1.69 -5.96 10.09
C THR A 9 2.90 -5.91 11.00
N LYS A 10 3.57 -7.07 11.24
CA LYS A 10 4.76 -7.16 12.08
C LYS A 10 6.00 -6.56 11.41
N ILE A 11 6.17 -6.73 10.11
CA ILE A 11 7.33 -6.22 9.35
C ILE A 11 7.27 -4.71 9.19
N LEU A 12 6.10 -4.16 8.86
CA LEU A 12 5.91 -2.72 8.81
C LEU A 12 6.13 -2.14 10.22
N ALA A 13 5.56 -2.75 11.27
CA ALA A 13 5.75 -2.28 12.64
C ALA A 13 7.22 -2.34 13.12
N SER A 14 7.95 -3.40 12.79
CA SER A 14 9.34 -3.58 13.25
C SER A 14 10.35 -2.69 12.55
N ASN A 15 10.16 -2.38 11.26
CA ASN A 15 11.13 -1.59 10.48
C ASN A 15 10.82 -0.10 10.45
N LEU A 16 9.55 0.30 10.65
CA LEU A 16 9.12 1.70 10.55
C LEU A 16 8.81 2.32 11.93
N ARG A 17 9.16 1.64 13.05
CA ARG A 17 8.71 1.99 14.42
C ARG A 17 7.23 2.37 14.47
N LEU A 18 6.37 1.68 13.71
CA LEU A 18 4.93 1.95 13.76
C LEU A 18 4.39 1.43 15.10
N ARG A 19 4.10 2.34 16.02
CA ARG A 19 3.18 2.04 17.11
C ARG A 19 1.77 2.18 16.56
N TRP A 20 0.96 1.14 16.60
CA TRP A 20 -0.48 1.30 16.37
C TRP A 20 -1.01 2.25 17.45
N CYS A 21 -1.22 3.52 17.11
CA CYS A 21 -1.79 4.51 18.01
C CYS A 21 -3.30 4.34 17.95
N THR A 22 -3.82 3.53 18.85
CA THR A 22 -5.23 3.49 19.20
C THR A 22 -5.59 4.79 19.90
N THR A 23 -6.36 5.67 19.25
CA THR A 23 -7.25 6.56 20.01
C THR A 23 -8.53 6.90 19.24
N ARG A 24 -9.64 6.66 19.97
CA ARG A 24 -11.08 6.81 19.69
C ARG A 24 -11.75 5.69 18.88
N ASP A 25 -13.05 5.88 18.59
CA ASP A 25 -14.06 4.88 18.22
C ASP A 25 -15.11 5.51 17.24
N THR A 26 -16.02 4.70 16.67
CA THR A 26 -16.92 4.94 15.49
C THR A 26 -16.19 5.39 14.20
N THR A 27 -16.49 5.05 12.94
CA THR A 27 -17.67 4.48 12.23
C THR A 27 -17.20 3.45 11.15
N THR A 28 -18.14 2.94 10.34
CA THR A 28 -18.09 1.86 9.34
C THR A 28 -17.42 2.21 8.00
N ILE A 29 -16.34 1.50 7.63
CA ILE A 29 -15.82 1.49 6.25
C ILE A 29 -15.50 0.04 5.83
N THR A 30 -16.23 -0.39 4.80
CA THR A 30 -16.04 -1.63 4.05
C THR A 30 -14.67 -1.64 3.38
N PHE A 31 -14.03 -2.80 3.38
CA PHE A 31 -12.69 -3.08 2.86
C PHE A 31 -12.31 -2.38 1.55
N PHE A 32 -11.49 -1.35 1.66
CA PHE A 32 -10.49 -0.94 0.66
C PHE A 32 -9.24 -0.56 1.45
N LEU A 33 -8.18 -1.38 1.38
CA LEU A 33 -6.98 -1.13 2.17
C LEU A 33 -6.16 -0.01 1.52
N HIS A 34 -6.57 1.23 1.79
CA HIS A 34 -5.76 2.43 1.62
C HIS A 34 -5.20 2.84 2.98
N LEU A 35 -3.96 2.44 3.26
CA LEU A 35 -3.29 2.85 4.49
C LEU A 35 -2.22 3.89 4.13
N LEU A 36 -2.51 5.16 4.39
CA LEU A 36 -1.50 6.21 4.38
C LEU A 36 -0.78 6.23 5.73
N LEU A 37 0.51 5.91 5.76
CA LEU A 37 1.35 5.98 6.96
C LEU A 37 2.48 6.97 6.72
N SER A 38 2.68 7.88 7.67
CA SER A 38 3.84 8.76 7.67
C SER A 38 4.93 8.24 8.61
N VAL A 39 6.18 8.12 8.15
CA VAL A 39 7.32 7.63 8.97
C VAL A 39 8.39 8.71 9.10
N SER A 40 8.84 8.97 10.34
CA SER A 40 9.90 9.93 10.68
C SER A 40 11.29 9.28 10.54
N THR A 41 12.21 9.97 9.87
CA THR A 41 13.57 9.46 9.57
C THR A 41 14.64 9.81 10.62
N SER A 42 14.31 10.59 11.67
CA SER A 42 15.29 11.30 12.51
C SER A 42 15.50 10.70 13.93
N SER A 43 15.79 9.40 14.08
CA SER A 43 16.03 8.83 15.43
C SER A 43 17.19 7.84 15.58
N LEU A 44 18.32 8.07 14.88
CA LEU A 44 19.56 7.33 15.16
C LEU A 44 20.44 7.96 16.26
N HIS A 45 20.28 9.25 16.59
CA HIS A 45 21.04 9.89 17.67
C HIS A 45 20.16 10.85 18.45
N GLN A 46 19.72 10.44 19.66
CA GLN A 46 19.72 11.21 20.91
C GLN A 46 18.75 10.59 21.91
N HIS A 47 19.30 10.27 23.07
CA HIS A 47 18.59 9.90 24.28
C HIS A 47 17.99 11.17 24.93
N GLU A 48 16.90 10.96 25.66
CA GLU A 48 16.23 11.86 26.63
C GLU A 48 15.02 12.69 26.17
N ALA A 49 13.89 12.30 26.79
CA ALA A 49 12.77 13.13 27.25
C ALA A 49 12.17 14.16 26.28
N ASN A 50 11.16 13.73 25.52
CA ASN A 50 9.93 14.51 25.33
C ASN A 50 8.76 13.58 24.97
N TYR A 51 7.76 13.55 25.85
CA TYR A 51 6.56 12.71 25.78
C TYR A 51 5.47 13.38 24.92
N THR A 52 5.81 13.92 23.76
CA THR A 52 4.85 14.36 22.73
C THR A 52 4.75 13.25 21.70
N SER A 53 3.87 12.29 21.99
CA SER A 53 3.61 11.11 21.18
C SER A 53 3.41 11.47 19.70
N SER A 54 4.31 10.96 18.85
CA SER A 54 4.24 10.98 17.40
C SER A 54 2.92 10.36 16.91
N LEU A 55 1.88 11.18 16.74
CA LEU A 55 0.60 10.75 16.20
C LEU A 55 0.81 10.28 14.76
N LEU A 56 0.56 8.99 14.53
CA LEU A 56 0.42 8.43 13.19
C LEU A 56 -0.87 8.97 12.58
N VAL A 57 -0.73 9.84 11.58
CA VAL A 57 -1.86 10.36 10.83
C VAL A 57 -2.21 9.36 9.74
N ARG A 58 -3.43 8.82 9.77
CA ARG A 58 -3.98 7.91 8.76
C ARG A 58 -5.03 8.65 7.96
N LEU A 59 -4.89 8.58 6.64
CA LEU A 59 -5.96 8.91 5.69
C LEU A 59 -6.50 7.59 5.11
N ASP A 60 -7.82 7.51 4.96
CA ASP A 60 -8.53 6.35 4.41
C ASP A 60 -9.46 6.80 3.27
N ALA A 61 -9.94 5.87 2.45
CA ALA A 61 -10.80 6.13 1.29
C ALA A 61 -12.21 6.67 1.66
N GLY A 62 -12.49 6.89 2.95
CA GLY A 62 -13.75 7.41 3.46
C GLY A 62 -14.92 6.45 3.28
N THR A 63 -16.13 6.93 3.56
CA THR A 63 -17.36 6.13 3.67
C THR A 63 -17.72 5.33 2.41
N PHE A 64 -17.36 5.84 1.23
CA PHE A 64 -17.72 5.22 -0.05
C PHE A 64 -16.67 4.24 -0.57
N GLY A 65 -15.47 4.17 0.04
CA GLY A 65 -14.43 3.24 -0.39
C GLY A 65 -14.01 3.44 -1.85
N THR A 66 -13.96 4.68 -2.33
CA THR A 66 -13.72 4.97 -3.74
C THR A 66 -12.33 4.48 -4.17
N MET A 67 -12.28 3.57 -5.12
CA MET A 67 -11.02 3.05 -5.65
C MET A 67 -10.26 4.13 -6.43
N GLY A 68 -8.93 4.11 -6.36
CA GLY A 68 -8.07 5.04 -7.10
C GLY A 68 -7.78 6.39 -6.42
N VAL A 69 -8.50 6.76 -5.35
CA VAL A 69 -8.28 8.07 -4.67
C VAL A 69 -6.96 8.14 -3.89
N GLY A 70 -6.38 7.00 -3.54
CA GLY A 70 -5.25 6.92 -2.62
C GLY A 70 -3.99 7.66 -3.08
N LEU A 71 -3.72 7.70 -4.39
CA LEU A 71 -2.55 8.43 -4.91
C LEU A 71 -2.75 9.94 -4.85
N GLY A 72 -3.95 10.43 -5.17
CA GLY A 72 -4.31 11.84 -4.99
C GLY A 72 -4.18 12.28 -3.53
N SER A 73 -4.69 11.49 -2.59
CA SER A 73 -4.52 11.74 -1.16
C SER A 73 -3.05 11.69 -0.72
N ALA A 74 -2.25 10.79 -1.29
CA ALA A 74 -0.81 10.69 -0.99
C ALA A 74 -0.04 11.93 -1.47
N ILE A 75 -0.36 12.44 -2.67
CA ILE A 75 0.24 13.66 -3.22
C ILE A 75 -0.07 14.86 -2.33
N ALA A 76 -1.36 15.05 -1.98
CA ALA A 76 -1.76 16.14 -1.09
C ALA A 76 -1.07 16.06 0.28
N ALA A 77 -0.98 14.85 0.86
CA ALA A 77 -0.29 14.64 2.12
C ALA A 77 1.22 14.91 2.02
N ALA A 78 1.86 14.52 0.92
CA ALA A 78 3.29 14.74 0.72
C ALA A 78 3.61 16.24 0.62
N LEU A 79 2.83 16.99 -0.16
CA LEU A 79 2.95 18.46 -0.25
C LEU A 79 2.74 19.11 1.11
N TRP A 80 1.74 18.70 1.87
CA TRP A 80 1.53 19.21 3.23
C TRP A 80 2.72 18.92 4.15
N CYS A 81 3.28 17.70 4.07
CA CYS A 81 4.45 17.31 4.85
C CYS A 81 5.70 18.12 4.48
N GLU A 82 5.88 18.56 3.24
CA GLU A 82 7.03 19.41 2.88
C GLU A 82 7.06 20.70 3.70
N ASP A 83 5.90 21.33 3.92
CA ASP A 83 5.80 22.59 4.67
C ASP A 83 5.72 22.38 6.20
N HIS A 84 5.08 21.29 6.66
CA HIS A 84 4.67 21.15 8.07
C HIS A 84 5.37 20.01 8.82
N ALA A 85 5.94 19.04 8.10
CA ALA A 85 6.61 17.88 8.70
C ALA A 85 7.67 17.28 7.75
N PRO A 86 8.73 18.02 7.37
CA PRO A 86 9.68 17.62 6.33
C PRO A 86 10.49 16.36 6.67
N GLU A 87 10.54 15.98 7.95
CA GLU A 87 11.15 14.74 8.45
C GLU A 87 10.28 13.50 8.22
N LYS A 88 9.00 13.71 7.90
CA LYS A 88 8.00 12.67 7.67
C LYS A 88 7.91 12.31 6.20
N ARG A 89 7.74 11.01 5.94
CA ARG A 89 7.58 10.48 4.60
C ARG A 89 6.26 9.74 4.44
N VAL A 90 5.53 10.07 3.38
CA VAL A 90 4.25 9.45 3.05
C VAL A 90 4.44 8.05 2.43
N ILE A 91 3.79 7.06 3.03
CA ILE A 91 3.67 5.69 2.52
C ILE A 91 2.21 5.48 2.13
N CYS A 92 1.95 5.18 0.86
CA CYS A 92 0.61 4.94 0.32
C CYS A 92 0.43 3.44 0.08
N ILE A 93 -0.36 2.76 0.90
CA ILE A 93 -0.66 1.35 0.72
C ILE A 93 -1.96 1.22 -0.07
N GLN A 94 -2.01 0.40 -1.12
CA GLN A 94 -3.20 0.16 -1.95
C GLN A 94 -3.31 -1.30 -2.39
N GLY A 95 -4.50 -1.71 -2.86
CA GLY A 95 -4.65 -2.92 -3.68
C GLY A 95 -4.25 -2.67 -5.14
N ASP A 96 -3.95 -3.73 -5.88
CA ASP A 96 -3.67 -3.74 -7.33
C ASP A 96 -4.74 -3.05 -8.17
N SER A 97 -6.00 -3.38 -7.92
CA SER A 97 -7.15 -2.79 -8.60
C SER A 97 -7.25 -1.28 -8.36
N ALA A 98 -7.10 -0.84 -7.11
CA ALA A 98 -7.11 0.57 -6.75
C ALA A 98 -5.94 1.34 -7.37
N PHE A 99 -4.74 0.75 -7.32
CA PHE A 99 -3.57 1.33 -7.98
C PHE A 99 -3.75 1.33 -9.51
N GLY A 100 -4.42 0.34 -10.08
CA GLY A 100 -4.73 0.29 -11.51
C GLY A 100 -5.55 1.48 -12.01
N PHE A 101 -6.48 2.01 -11.19
CA PHE A 101 -7.26 3.20 -11.54
C PHE A 101 -6.46 4.50 -11.47
N GLY A 102 -5.55 4.62 -10.49
CA GLY A 102 -4.83 5.87 -10.21
C GLY A 102 -3.34 5.86 -10.60
N GLY A 103 -2.81 4.75 -11.10
CA GLY A 103 -1.36 4.51 -11.18
C GLY A 103 -0.59 5.50 -12.06
N MET A 104 -1.27 6.12 -13.03
CA MET A 104 -0.68 7.17 -13.86
C MET A 104 -0.34 8.45 -13.09
N GLU A 105 -0.90 8.65 -11.90
CA GLU A 105 -0.51 9.77 -11.02
C GLU A 105 0.93 9.66 -10.53
N MET A 106 1.61 8.52 -10.71
CA MET A 106 3.06 8.42 -10.53
C MET A 106 3.82 9.45 -11.40
N GLY A 107 3.28 9.84 -12.55
CA GLY A 107 3.84 10.94 -13.34
C GLY A 107 3.79 12.29 -12.62
N THR A 108 2.73 12.55 -11.85
CA THR A 108 2.63 13.73 -10.96
C THR A 108 3.60 13.61 -9.80
N VAL A 109 3.65 12.45 -9.13
CA VAL A 109 4.56 12.18 -8.01
C VAL A 109 6.01 12.47 -8.41
N THR A 110 6.46 11.95 -9.55
CA THR A 110 7.85 12.15 -9.98
C THR A 110 8.11 13.57 -10.49
N ARG A 111 7.18 14.17 -11.26
CA ARG A 111 7.32 15.56 -11.74
C ARG A 111 7.44 16.58 -10.60
N TYR A 112 6.80 16.31 -9.47
CA TYR A 112 6.89 17.13 -8.26
C TYR A 112 7.98 16.66 -7.29
N CYS A 113 8.79 15.67 -7.68
CA CYS A 113 9.87 15.12 -6.85
C CYS A 113 9.42 14.65 -5.46
N LEU A 114 8.16 14.19 -5.32
CA LEU A 114 7.59 13.85 -4.03
C LEU A 114 8.13 12.49 -3.56
N PRO A 115 8.66 12.41 -2.32
CA PRO A 115 9.28 11.18 -1.81
C PRO A 115 8.22 10.18 -1.32
N ILE A 116 7.27 9.78 -2.17
CA ILE A 116 6.19 8.86 -1.79
C ILE A 116 6.65 7.40 -1.98
N ILE A 117 6.37 6.54 -1.00
CA ILE A 117 6.52 5.08 -1.14
C ILE A 117 5.13 4.48 -1.34
N VAL A 118 4.84 3.93 -2.50
CA VAL A 118 3.61 3.21 -2.76
C VAL A 118 3.83 1.72 -2.52
N ILE A 119 2.92 1.08 -1.79
CA ILE A 119 2.91 -0.38 -1.59
C ILE A 119 1.63 -0.92 -2.21
N VAL A 120 1.76 -1.76 -3.22
CA VAL A 120 0.64 -2.38 -3.93
C VAL A 120 0.51 -3.83 -3.50
N PHE A 121 -0.63 -4.20 -2.92
CA PHE A 121 -0.99 -5.60 -2.71
C PHE A 121 -1.66 -6.16 -3.94
N ASN A 122 -0.95 -7.03 -4.64
CA ASN A 122 -1.40 -7.69 -5.84
C ASN A 122 -1.84 -9.12 -5.53
N ASN A 123 -3.16 -9.29 -5.39
CA ASN A 123 -3.83 -10.59 -5.32
C ASN A 123 -4.43 -11.00 -6.68
N GLY A 124 -4.34 -10.15 -7.72
CA GLY A 124 -4.89 -10.42 -9.04
C GLY A 124 -6.40 -10.25 -9.10
N GLY A 125 -6.99 -9.32 -8.34
CA GLY A 125 -8.42 -9.06 -8.47
C GLY A 125 -9.06 -8.12 -7.45
N ILE A 126 -10.29 -7.71 -7.75
CA ILE A 126 -11.15 -6.94 -6.83
C ILE A 126 -11.73 -7.93 -5.81
N TYR A 127 -11.39 -7.72 -4.53
CA TYR A 127 -11.63 -8.62 -3.39
C TYR A 127 -10.80 -9.90 -3.39
N PHE A 128 -10.90 -10.70 -4.45
CA PHE A 128 -10.14 -11.92 -4.65
C PHE A 128 -9.76 -12.05 -6.12
N GLY A 129 -8.61 -12.68 -6.38
CA GLY A 129 -8.17 -13.02 -7.73
C GLY A 129 -8.46 -14.47 -8.09
N LEU A 130 -7.91 -14.89 -9.23
CA LEU A 130 -7.83 -16.28 -9.63
C LEU A 130 -6.42 -16.82 -9.38
N GLU A 131 -6.33 -18.13 -9.16
CA GLU A 131 -5.02 -18.80 -9.21
C GLU A 131 -4.39 -18.65 -10.60
N GLU A 132 -3.07 -18.60 -10.65
CA GLU A 132 -2.34 -18.31 -11.90
C GLU A 132 -2.68 -19.31 -13.01
N ASP A 133 -2.78 -20.60 -12.68
CA ASP A 133 -3.12 -21.65 -13.65
C ASP A 133 -4.59 -21.55 -14.09
N SER A 134 -5.50 -21.20 -13.18
CA SER A 134 -6.90 -20.95 -13.53
C SER A 134 -7.02 -19.75 -14.48
N PHE A 135 -6.31 -18.66 -14.19
CA PHE A 135 -6.28 -17.48 -15.05
C PHE A 135 -5.73 -17.80 -16.45
N LYS A 136 -4.62 -18.55 -16.53
CA LYS A 136 -4.04 -19.00 -17.82
C LYS A 136 -5.00 -19.91 -18.59
N SER A 137 -5.63 -20.87 -17.92
CA SER A 137 -6.58 -21.77 -18.59
C SER A 137 -7.77 -21.04 -19.23
N LEU A 138 -8.25 -19.95 -18.61
CA LEU A 138 -9.31 -19.11 -19.17
C LEU A 138 -8.83 -18.24 -20.34
N GLN A 139 -7.53 -17.87 -20.35
CA GLN A 139 -6.91 -17.14 -21.46
C GLN A 139 -6.65 -18.04 -22.68
N GLU A 140 -6.29 -19.30 -22.44
CA GLU A 140 -5.91 -20.26 -23.47
C GLU A 140 -7.09 -21.11 -23.97
N GLY A 141 -8.25 -21.01 -23.31
CA GLY A 141 -9.46 -21.75 -23.68
C GLY A 141 -10.09 -21.28 -25.00
N ASP A 142 -11.05 -22.05 -25.49
CA ASP A 142 -11.70 -21.81 -26.79
C ASP A 142 -12.56 -20.53 -26.83
N ALA A 143 -13.03 -20.07 -25.68
CA ALA A 143 -13.85 -18.86 -25.57
C ALA A 143 -12.97 -17.61 -25.51
N HIS A 144 -13.42 -16.53 -26.15
CA HIS A 144 -12.71 -15.25 -26.11
C HIS A 144 -12.50 -14.78 -24.65
N PRO A 145 -11.29 -14.33 -24.25
CA PRO A 145 -10.98 -13.97 -22.84
C PRO A 145 -11.94 -12.96 -22.20
N ALA A 146 -12.46 -12.00 -22.99
CA ALA A 146 -13.44 -11.02 -22.50
C ALA A 146 -14.81 -11.64 -22.10
N LEU A 147 -15.08 -12.89 -22.51
CA LEU A 147 -16.29 -13.63 -22.15
C LEU A 147 -16.03 -14.69 -21.07
N SER A 148 -14.78 -15.14 -20.90
CA SER A 148 -14.40 -16.22 -19.98
C SER A 148 -13.77 -15.73 -18.68
N ILE A 149 -13.04 -14.61 -18.71
CA ILE A 149 -12.38 -14.05 -17.52
C ILE A 149 -13.38 -13.19 -16.74
N PRO A 150 -13.60 -13.47 -15.44
CA PRO A 150 -14.48 -12.67 -14.62
C PRO A 150 -14.04 -11.19 -14.57
N PRO A 151 -14.97 -10.22 -14.60
CA PRO A 151 -14.63 -8.80 -14.69
C PRO A 151 -13.91 -8.25 -13.45
N ASN A 152 -13.98 -8.96 -12.31
CA ASN A 152 -13.25 -8.63 -11.10
C ASN A 152 -11.83 -9.26 -11.06
N SER A 153 -11.46 -10.10 -12.03
CA SER A 153 -10.16 -10.76 -12.08
C SER A 153 -9.14 -9.89 -12.81
N LEU A 154 -8.00 -9.68 -12.17
CA LEU A 154 -6.86 -8.95 -12.72
C LEU A 154 -5.68 -9.91 -12.91
N SER A 155 -4.65 -9.43 -13.62
CA SER A 155 -3.46 -10.24 -13.83
C SER A 155 -2.54 -10.21 -12.61
N LEU A 156 -2.35 -11.37 -11.97
CA LEU A 156 -1.32 -11.53 -10.92
C LEU A 156 0.10 -11.24 -11.46
N ALA A 157 0.30 -11.39 -12.77
CA ALA A 157 1.58 -11.11 -13.43
C ALA A 157 1.82 -9.59 -13.63
N ALA A 158 0.84 -8.73 -13.37
CA ALA A 158 0.96 -7.29 -13.53
C ALA A 158 2.15 -6.71 -12.75
N LYS A 159 3.00 -5.95 -13.45
CA LYS A 159 4.22 -5.35 -12.92
C LYS A 159 4.03 -3.87 -12.60
N TYR A 160 3.22 -3.58 -11.59
CA TYR A 160 2.93 -2.21 -11.15
C TYR A 160 4.18 -1.42 -10.74
N ASP A 161 5.21 -2.11 -10.26
CA ASP A 161 6.54 -1.57 -9.99
C ASP A 161 7.18 -0.87 -11.20
N LYS A 162 6.93 -1.37 -12.42
CA LYS A 162 7.47 -0.80 -13.67
C LYS A 162 6.89 0.56 -14.03
N ILE A 163 5.67 0.86 -13.58
CA ILE A 163 5.08 2.19 -13.78
C ILE A 163 5.96 3.25 -13.10
N CYS A 164 6.51 2.95 -11.92
CA CYS A 164 7.41 3.87 -11.24
C CYS A 164 8.71 4.10 -12.02
N GLU A 165 9.31 3.02 -12.54
CA GLU A 165 10.54 3.09 -13.34
C GLU A 165 10.33 3.90 -14.62
N MET A 166 9.18 3.75 -15.29
CA MET A 166 8.83 4.51 -16.49
C MET A 166 8.84 6.03 -16.27
N PHE A 167 8.47 6.48 -15.07
CA PHE A 167 8.51 7.89 -14.71
C PHE A 167 9.84 8.34 -14.07
N GLY A 168 10.83 7.44 -13.93
CA GLY A 168 12.14 7.75 -13.35
C GLY A 168 12.26 7.57 -11.84
N GLY A 169 11.30 6.86 -11.20
CA GLY A 169 11.42 6.41 -9.81
C GLY A 169 11.91 4.96 -9.71
N ARG A 170 11.76 4.34 -8.53
CA ARG A 170 12.24 2.97 -8.27
C ARG A 170 11.09 1.96 -8.11
N GLY A 171 11.14 0.89 -8.89
CA GLY A 171 10.23 -0.25 -8.78
C GLY A 171 10.83 -1.40 -7.99
N PHE A 172 10.02 -2.06 -7.16
CA PHE A 172 10.36 -3.32 -6.50
C PHE A 172 9.23 -4.33 -6.69
N ASN A 173 9.54 -5.49 -7.26
CA ASN A 173 8.60 -6.62 -7.35
C ASN A 173 8.97 -7.65 -6.29
N VAL A 174 8.10 -7.89 -5.32
CA VAL A 174 8.39 -8.75 -4.16
C VAL A 174 7.34 -9.85 -3.99
N LYS A 175 7.79 -11.03 -3.58
CA LYS A 175 6.99 -12.23 -3.33
C LYS A 175 7.17 -12.78 -1.92
N THR A 176 8.20 -12.34 -1.21
CA THR A 176 8.53 -12.82 0.14
C THR A 176 8.59 -11.68 1.16
N VAL A 177 8.48 -12.06 2.44
CA VAL A 177 8.57 -11.13 3.58
C VAL A 177 9.94 -10.47 3.64
N GLU A 178 10.98 -11.23 3.33
CA GLU A 178 12.37 -10.83 3.34
C GLU A 178 12.63 -9.80 2.25
N GLU A 179 12.12 -10.04 1.04
CA GLU A 179 12.17 -9.10 -0.08
C GLU A 179 11.41 -7.81 0.24
N LEU A 180 10.21 -7.90 0.85
CA LEU A 180 9.47 -6.72 1.28
C LEU A 180 10.26 -5.90 2.30
N ARG A 181 10.86 -6.56 3.31
CA ARG A 181 11.71 -5.88 4.32
C ARG A 181 12.89 -5.18 3.66
N ALA A 182 13.56 -5.85 2.73
CA ALA A 182 14.67 -5.27 1.98
C ALA A 182 14.23 -4.07 1.13
N ALA A 183 13.15 -4.21 0.35
CA ALA A 183 12.61 -3.16 -0.50
C ALA A 183 12.22 -1.91 0.30
N VAL A 184 11.51 -2.07 1.42
CA VAL A 184 11.16 -0.93 2.29
C VAL A 184 12.43 -0.24 2.82
N LYS A 185 13.43 -1.01 3.25
CA LYS A 185 14.70 -0.45 3.73
C LYS A 185 15.43 0.33 2.63
N GLU A 186 15.45 -0.16 1.40
CA GLU A 186 16.04 0.56 0.27
C GLU A 186 15.25 1.83 -0.07
N CYS A 187 13.91 1.75 -0.10
CA CYS A 187 13.06 2.91 -0.34
C CYS A 187 13.36 4.02 0.68
N LEU A 188 13.44 3.70 1.97
CA LEU A 188 13.68 4.67 3.04
C LEU A 188 15.02 5.40 2.95
N LYS A 189 16.04 4.84 2.28
CA LYS A 189 17.36 5.47 2.11
C LYS A 189 17.36 6.58 1.06
N VAL A 190 16.38 6.60 0.17
CA VAL A 190 16.36 7.49 -1.00
C VAL A 190 15.14 8.39 -0.99
N ARG A 191 15.25 9.59 -1.55
CA ARG A 191 14.11 10.53 -1.65
C ARG A 191 13.31 10.38 -2.94
N GLU A 192 13.76 9.55 -3.87
CA GLU A 192 13.02 9.25 -5.09
C GLU A 192 11.71 8.51 -4.76
N PRO A 193 10.65 8.71 -5.57
CA PRO A 193 9.42 7.95 -5.43
C PRO A 193 9.67 6.46 -5.70
N CYS A 194 8.98 5.61 -4.94
CA CYS A 194 9.13 4.17 -5.02
C CYS A 194 7.77 3.48 -5.13
N VAL A 195 7.69 2.39 -5.90
CA VAL A 195 6.53 1.48 -5.92
C VAL A 195 7.01 0.07 -5.57
N ILE A 196 6.48 -0.49 -4.50
CA ILE A 196 6.69 -1.89 -4.08
C ILE A 196 5.43 -2.68 -4.43
N ASN A 197 5.51 -3.51 -5.47
CA ASN A 197 4.46 -4.43 -5.89
C ASN A 197 4.63 -5.78 -5.18
N ILE A 198 3.69 -6.13 -4.32
CA ILE A 198 3.72 -7.33 -3.49
C ILE A 198 2.74 -8.35 -4.04
N THR A 199 3.24 -9.48 -4.55
CA THR A 199 2.36 -10.60 -4.91
C THR A 199 1.92 -11.35 -3.64
N ILE A 200 0.61 -11.46 -3.45
CA ILE A 200 -0.01 -12.23 -2.37
C ILE A 200 -0.93 -13.32 -2.93
N ALA A 201 -1.35 -14.26 -2.09
CA ALA A 201 -2.26 -15.32 -2.55
C ALA A 201 -3.62 -14.73 -2.97
N PRO A 202 -4.24 -15.19 -4.07
CA PRO A 202 -5.47 -14.61 -4.62
C PRO A 202 -6.63 -14.54 -3.63
N PHE A 203 -6.73 -15.53 -2.74
CA PHE A 203 -7.77 -15.64 -1.71
C PHE A 203 -7.32 -15.15 -0.33
N SER A 204 -6.26 -14.34 -0.25
CA SER A 204 -5.77 -13.82 1.02
C SER A 204 -6.83 -12.92 1.66
N GLN A 205 -7.36 -13.36 2.80
CA GLN A 205 -8.29 -12.55 3.58
C GLN A 205 -7.58 -11.87 4.76
N LYS A 206 -8.23 -10.82 5.28
CA LYS A 206 -7.84 -10.25 6.56
C LYS A 206 -8.09 -11.29 7.65
N LYS A 207 -7.17 -11.36 8.61
CA LYS A 207 -7.48 -12.07 9.85
C LYS A 207 -8.75 -11.49 10.50
N PRO A 208 -9.65 -12.34 11.01
CA PRO A 208 -10.69 -11.89 11.93
C PRO A 208 -10.05 -11.01 13.00
N GLN A 209 -10.64 -9.85 13.24
CA GLN A 209 -10.19 -9.01 14.34
C GLN A 209 -10.92 -9.48 15.58
N ASP A 210 -10.18 -10.07 16.52
CA ASP A 210 -10.71 -10.52 17.81
C ASP A 210 -11.27 -9.36 18.65
N HIS A 211 -10.96 -8.13 18.23
CA HIS A 211 -11.21 -6.90 18.95
C HIS A 211 -11.88 -5.89 18.01
N PRO A 212 -13.22 -5.82 18.00
CA PRO A 212 -13.98 -4.96 17.09
C PRO A 212 -13.61 -3.47 17.18
N TRP A 213 -13.08 -3.03 18.32
CA TRP A 213 -12.62 -1.66 18.58
C TRP A 213 -11.34 -1.27 17.82
N LEU A 214 -10.58 -2.23 17.27
CA LEU A 214 -9.41 -1.94 16.41
C LEU A 214 -9.79 -1.45 15.01
N THR A 215 -11.09 -1.54 14.64
CA THR A 215 -11.61 -1.18 13.31
C THR A 215 -12.68 -0.09 13.32
N ARG A 216 -12.97 0.47 14.50
CA ARG A 216 -13.80 1.66 14.63
C ARG A 216 -12.86 2.88 14.58
N SER A 217 -13.21 3.94 13.83
CA SER A 217 -12.29 5.07 13.52
C SER A 217 -12.30 6.22 14.55
N HIS A 218 -12.50 7.47 14.11
CA HIS A 218 -12.96 8.59 14.94
C HIS A 218 -13.86 9.49 14.06
N LEU A 219 -14.97 8.92 13.58
CA LEU A 219 -15.93 9.46 12.61
C LEU A 219 -17.37 9.00 12.92
#